data_AF-A0A812Q1G6-F1
#
_entry.id   AF-A0A812Q1G6-F1
#
_cell.length_a   1.000
_cell.length_b   1.000
_cell.length_c   1.000
_cell.angle_alpha   90.00
_cell.angle_beta   90.00
_cell.angle_gamma   90.00
#
_symmetry.space_group_name_H-M   'P 1'
#
loop_
_entity.id
_entity.type
_entity.pdbx_description
1 polymer ?
#
loop_
_entity_poly.entity_id
_entity_poly.type
_entity_poly.pdbx_seq_one_letter_code
_entity_poly.pdbx_strand_id
1 'polypeptide(L)'
;MKRFLPTLLLLQLLPGWLAAAEIDFVRDVRPILEKHCYECHAGDVRKSGLRLDIRSEAMKGGELYGEAILPGEPGDSPLVQFIADENADLVMPPDGERPTAAEIATLTQWVEQGANWPDGVDRVKLEDPRDHWSFQPVAASDPPPTKNTTWARSEIDRFILARLEEAGLQPSPEADRRDWLRRVTYDLIGLPPTPQEVEAFLADDSDQAYQRVVDRLLASPRYGERWAQHWLDVARYADTHGFEVNTERSNAWPYRDYVIESLNEDKPYDQFVREQLAGDTMDEIPATGFLVTASVLLPGQIGKDEASKRLARQDSLDEIVTNIGTVFLGLTVNCARCHNHKFDPISQRDYYEMQAFISGVEYKDRSYEKPLTAEQEQQLLAWKQRHAEIDQLLVPFAPLAGSNTKRSMVNSFENWDRFEPIRTQQVRFTILKTNKYEPCLDELEVFNTQGENVAAAKRGGKPSSSGDNVNVNRHELRFVNDGNYGNSRSWMSNAVEGGWVSIEFAQPEEIDR
;
A
#
# COMPACT_ATOMS: atom_id res chain seq x y z
N MET A 1 91.46 34.52 -36.85
CA MET A 1 90.09 34.14 -36.40
C MET A 1 89.07 34.57 -37.44
N LYS A 2 88.02 33.76 -37.66
CA LYS A 2 86.85 33.95 -38.57
C LYS A 2 87.12 33.56 -40.04
N ARG A 3 87.11 32.27 -40.43
CA ARG A 3 85.98 31.32 -40.68
C ARG A 3 85.00 31.77 -41.77
N PHE A 4 85.15 31.14 -42.94
CA PHE A 4 84.19 31.03 -44.05
C PHE A 4 82.92 30.28 -43.58
N LEU A 5 81.76 30.69 -44.08
CA LEU A 5 80.49 29.98 -43.93
C LEU A 5 79.93 29.67 -45.33
N PRO A 6 79.66 28.41 -45.69
CA PRO A 6 78.92 28.07 -46.89
C PRO A 6 77.42 27.95 -46.56
N THR A 7 76.60 28.47 -47.47
CA THR A 7 75.13 28.39 -47.44
C THR A 7 74.71 26.99 -47.90
N LEU A 8 74.11 26.18 -47.02
CA LEU A 8 73.44 24.93 -47.36
C LEU A 8 71.94 25.19 -47.52
N LEU A 9 71.40 24.92 -48.70
CA LEU A 9 69.97 24.95 -49.01
C LEU A 9 69.34 23.63 -48.51
N LEU A 10 68.54 23.68 -47.44
CA LEU A 10 67.76 22.52 -46.98
C LEU A 10 66.37 22.56 -47.64
N LEU A 11 66.07 21.55 -48.47
CA LEU A 11 64.75 21.30 -49.04
C LEU A 11 63.85 20.71 -47.94
N GLN A 12 62.87 21.47 -47.44
CA GLN A 12 61.86 20.94 -46.50
C GLN A 12 60.76 20.20 -47.28
N LEU A 13 60.74 18.88 -47.14
CA LEU A 13 59.58 18.06 -47.46
C LEU A 13 58.58 18.20 -46.30
N LEU A 14 57.49 18.94 -46.53
CA LEU A 14 56.33 18.92 -45.65
C LEU A 14 55.57 17.60 -45.89
N PRO A 15 55.40 16.74 -44.87
CA PRO A 15 54.43 15.66 -44.97
C PRO A 15 53.04 16.28 -44.96
N GLY A 16 52.34 16.17 -46.09
CA GLY A 16 50.92 16.51 -46.15
C GLY A 16 50.17 15.61 -45.19
N TRP A 17 49.77 16.14 -44.04
CA TRP A 17 48.68 15.57 -43.26
C TRP A 17 47.44 15.70 -44.14
N LEU A 18 47.03 14.60 -44.76
CA LEU A 18 45.68 14.46 -45.27
C LEU A 18 44.76 14.62 -44.05
N ALA A 19 44.20 15.82 -43.88
CA ALA A 19 43.12 16.02 -42.94
C ALA A 19 42.03 15.02 -43.31
N ALA A 20 41.75 14.09 -42.40
CA ALA A 20 40.68 13.13 -42.59
C ALA A 20 39.38 13.93 -42.82
N ALA A 21 38.56 13.48 -43.76
CA ALA A 21 37.36 14.21 -44.16
C ALA A 21 36.46 14.49 -42.94
N GLU A 22 35.91 15.71 -42.89
CA GLU A 22 34.98 16.12 -41.84
C GLU A 22 33.68 15.30 -41.97
N ILE A 23 33.29 14.65 -40.88
CA ILE A 23 32.08 13.83 -40.81
C ILE A 23 30.89 14.75 -40.56
N ASP A 24 29.90 14.70 -41.45
CA ASP A 24 28.66 15.47 -41.32
C ASP A 24 27.58 14.63 -40.65
N PHE A 25 26.97 15.15 -39.58
CA PHE A 25 25.98 14.40 -38.82
C PHE A 25 24.76 13.99 -39.66
N VAL A 26 24.25 14.88 -40.51
CA VAL A 26 23.02 14.65 -41.29
C VAL A 26 23.27 13.67 -42.43
N ARG A 27 24.43 13.79 -43.09
CA ARG A 27 24.82 12.99 -44.25
C ARG A 27 25.36 11.61 -43.86
N ASP A 28 26.23 11.55 -42.85
CA ASP A 28 27.04 10.36 -42.57
C ASP A 28 26.60 9.61 -41.32
N VAL A 29 26.26 10.31 -40.24
CA VAL A 29 25.95 9.70 -38.93
C VAL A 29 24.49 9.27 -38.83
N ARG A 30 23.56 10.17 -39.18
CA ARG A 30 22.12 9.95 -39.03
C ARG A 30 21.62 8.71 -39.77
N PRO A 31 22.01 8.41 -41.02
CA PRO A 31 21.53 7.20 -41.69
C PRO A 31 21.92 5.93 -40.94
N ILE A 32 23.07 5.92 -40.25
CA ILE A 32 23.52 4.80 -39.43
C ILE A 32 22.63 4.66 -38.18
N LEU A 33 22.37 5.76 -37.49
CA LEU A 33 21.49 5.76 -36.31
C LEU A 33 20.04 5.38 -36.67
N GLU A 34 19.52 5.88 -37.80
CA GLU A 34 18.18 5.53 -38.31
C GLU A 34 18.08 4.03 -38.62
N LYS A 35 19.12 3.45 -39.22
CA LYS A 35 19.14 2.04 -39.62
C LYS A 35 19.32 1.08 -38.44
N HIS A 36 20.19 1.42 -37.50
CA HIS A 36 20.65 0.45 -36.48
C HIS A 36 20.19 0.76 -35.05
N CYS A 37 19.75 1.99 -34.76
CA CYS A 37 19.55 2.44 -33.38
C CYS A 37 18.11 2.88 -33.09
N TYR A 38 17.44 3.55 -34.02
CA TYR A 38 16.16 4.23 -33.76
C TYR A 38 15.00 3.28 -33.42
N GLU A 39 15.05 2.03 -33.86
CA GLU A 39 14.04 1.04 -33.46
C GLU A 39 13.95 0.86 -31.94
N CYS A 40 15.08 0.97 -31.22
CA CYS A 40 15.16 0.78 -29.78
C CYS A 40 15.46 2.06 -28.96
N HIS A 41 15.93 3.12 -29.61
CA HIS A 41 16.44 4.34 -28.98
C HIS A 41 15.88 5.63 -29.61
N ALA A 42 14.63 5.62 -30.10
CA ALA A 42 13.95 6.80 -30.62
C ALA A 42 12.44 6.79 -30.31
N GLY A 43 11.81 7.97 -30.29
CA GLY A 43 10.37 8.11 -30.02
C GLY A 43 9.94 7.49 -28.67
N ASP A 44 8.90 6.65 -28.72
CA ASP A 44 8.34 5.97 -27.55
C ASP A 44 9.17 4.76 -27.08
N VAL A 45 10.06 4.25 -27.94
CA VAL A 45 10.93 3.12 -27.64
C VAL A 45 12.31 3.65 -27.24
N ARG A 46 12.57 3.66 -25.93
CA ARG A 46 13.82 4.14 -25.33
C ARG A 46 14.38 3.09 -24.35
N LYS A 47 15.04 2.06 -24.88
CA LYS A 47 15.70 1.06 -24.02
C LYS A 47 16.76 1.74 -23.16
N SER A 48 16.81 1.40 -21.87
CA SER A 48 17.70 2.03 -20.88
C SER A 48 17.53 3.57 -20.80
N GLY A 49 16.37 4.09 -21.18
CA GLY A 49 16.10 5.54 -21.21
C GLY A 49 16.90 6.33 -22.27
N LEU A 50 17.76 5.69 -23.07
CA LEU A 50 18.60 6.35 -24.07
C LEU A 50 17.78 6.74 -25.31
N ARG A 51 17.97 7.99 -25.77
CA ARG A 51 17.41 8.55 -27.00
C ARG A 51 18.54 9.04 -27.92
N LEU A 52 18.57 8.58 -29.17
CA LEU A 52 19.59 8.90 -30.17
C LEU A 52 19.06 9.74 -31.35
N ASP A 53 17.80 10.16 -31.28
CA ASP A 53 17.10 11.00 -32.27
C ASP A 53 17.02 12.49 -31.89
N ILE A 54 17.45 12.84 -30.66
CA ILE A 54 17.50 14.21 -30.14
C ILE A 54 18.88 14.44 -29.54
N ARG A 55 19.58 15.51 -29.97
CA ARG A 55 20.95 15.79 -29.56
C ARG A 55 21.12 15.88 -28.05
N SER A 56 20.25 16.63 -27.38
CA SER A 56 20.36 16.88 -25.94
C SER A 56 20.24 15.60 -25.12
N GLU A 57 19.35 14.69 -25.52
CA GLU A 57 19.16 13.41 -24.84
C GLU A 57 20.28 12.41 -25.19
N ALA A 58 20.75 12.41 -26.45
CA ALA A 58 21.85 11.55 -26.87
C ALA A 58 23.15 11.86 -26.12
N MET A 59 23.45 13.14 -25.89
CA MET A 59 24.61 13.57 -25.13
C MET A 59 24.46 13.25 -23.64
N LYS A 60 23.27 13.45 -23.07
CA LYS A 60 22.98 13.12 -21.66
C LYS A 60 23.09 11.61 -21.39
N GLY A 61 22.75 10.80 -22.38
CA GLY A 61 22.82 9.34 -22.32
C GLY A 61 21.65 8.68 -21.58
N GLY A 62 21.81 7.38 -21.34
CA GLY A 62 20.79 6.53 -20.71
C GLY A 62 20.91 6.43 -19.20
N GLU A 63 20.09 5.57 -18.60
CA GLU A 63 19.96 5.40 -17.15
C GLU A 63 21.17 4.69 -16.52
N LEU A 64 21.91 3.88 -17.28
CA LEU A 64 22.90 2.94 -16.73
C LEU A 64 24.36 3.41 -16.82
N TYR A 65 24.73 4.13 -17.89
CA TYR A 65 26.15 4.38 -18.23
C TYR A 65 26.54 5.86 -18.26
N GLY A 66 25.66 6.76 -17.83
CA GLY A 66 25.88 8.20 -17.90
C GLY A 66 25.86 8.72 -19.34
N GLU A 67 26.67 9.73 -19.63
CA GLU A 67 26.78 10.36 -20.96
C GLU A 67 27.14 9.31 -22.02
N ALA A 68 26.27 9.13 -23.02
CA ALA A 68 26.46 8.08 -24.02
C ALA A 68 27.52 8.45 -25.07
N ILE A 69 27.79 9.75 -25.23
CA ILE A 69 28.69 10.31 -26.23
C ILE A 69 29.57 11.33 -25.52
N LEU A 70 30.88 11.06 -25.46
CA LEU A 70 31.89 11.94 -24.90
C LEU A 70 32.67 12.61 -26.05
N PRO A 71 32.38 13.88 -26.39
CA PRO A 71 33.04 14.58 -27.50
C PRO A 71 34.56 14.56 -27.38
N GLY A 72 35.24 14.05 -28.41
CA GLY A 72 36.70 13.94 -28.47
C GLY A 72 37.29 12.68 -27.83
N GLU A 73 36.47 11.88 -27.13
CA GLU A 73 36.89 10.70 -26.38
C GLU A 73 36.12 9.44 -26.84
N PRO A 74 36.35 8.97 -28.08
CA PRO A 74 35.62 7.82 -28.61
C PRO A 74 35.89 6.53 -27.84
N GLY A 75 37.09 6.36 -27.26
CA GLY A 75 37.43 5.17 -26.48
C GLY A 75 36.65 5.06 -25.16
N ASP A 76 36.24 6.20 -24.60
CA ASP A 76 35.50 6.26 -23.33
C ASP A 76 33.98 6.46 -23.54
N SER A 77 33.55 6.72 -24.79
CA SER A 77 32.14 6.92 -25.14
C SER A 77 31.37 5.58 -25.16
N PRO A 78 30.35 5.38 -24.32
CA PRO A 78 29.56 4.14 -24.30
C PRO A 78 28.95 3.78 -25.65
N LEU A 79 28.50 4.76 -26.44
CA LEU A 79 27.99 4.53 -27.79
C LEU A 79 29.01 3.75 -28.66
N VAL A 80 30.27 4.18 -28.64
CA VAL A 80 31.35 3.56 -29.44
C VAL A 80 31.74 2.21 -28.86
N GLN A 81 31.83 2.10 -27.54
CA GLN A 81 32.14 0.84 -26.86
C GLN A 81 31.12 -0.25 -27.22
N PHE A 82 29.82 0.04 -27.12
CA PHE A 82 28.78 -0.95 -27.36
C PHE A 82 28.60 -1.35 -28.83
N ILE A 83 28.82 -0.46 -29.80
CA ILE A 83 28.75 -0.85 -31.22
C ILE A 83 29.99 -1.64 -31.67
N ALA A 84 31.12 -1.51 -30.93
CA ALA A 84 32.38 -2.18 -31.23
C ALA A 84 32.65 -3.40 -30.33
N ASP A 85 31.78 -3.71 -29.37
CA ASP A 85 31.95 -4.84 -28.45
C ASP A 85 31.75 -6.18 -29.15
N GLU A 86 32.43 -7.22 -28.66
CA GLU A 86 32.30 -8.59 -29.13
C GLU A 86 31.41 -9.45 -28.21
N ASN A 87 31.17 -9.00 -26.97
CA ASN A 87 30.30 -9.66 -26.02
C ASN A 87 28.84 -9.54 -26.46
N ALA A 88 28.19 -10.68 -26.72
CA ALA A 88 26.81 -10.75 -27.17
C ALA A 88 25.81 -10.06 -26.21
N ASP A 89 26.14 -9.97 -24.92
CA ASP A 89 25.27 -9.35 -23.91
C ASP A 89 25.39 -7.81 -23.86
N LEU A 90 26.46 -7.24 -24.44
CA LEU A 90 26.76 -5.79 -24.38
C LEU A 90 26.72 -5.12 -25.75
N VAL A 91 26.91 -5.88 -26.82
CA VAL A 91 26.96 -5.35 -28.18
C VAL A 91 25.61 -4.81 -28.64
N MET A 92 25.64 -3.68 -29.34
CA MET A 92 24.46 -3.02 -29.89
C MET A 92 24.48 -3.00 -31.43
N PRO A 93 23.34 -3.26 -32.09
CA PRO A 93 22.07 -3.70 -31.51
C PRO A 93 22.12 -5.20 -31.10
N PRO A 94 21.38 -5.59 -30.04
CA PRO A 94 21.38 -6.98 -29.54
C PRO A 94 20.68 -7.93 -30.52
N ASP A 95 19.67 -7.42 -31.22
CA ASP A 95 18.93 -8.10 -32.27
C ASP A 95 18.96 -7.22 -33.53
N GLY A 96 19.04 -7.83 -34.72
CA GLY A 96 19.02 -7.11 -36.00
C GLY A 96 20.37 -7.00 -36.71
N GLU A 97 20.41 -6.18 -37.77
CA GLU A 97 21.63 -5.96 -38.56
C GLU A 97 22.60 -5.07 -37.77
N ARG A 98 23.86 -5.51 -37.62
CA ARG A 98 24.89 -4.72 -36.94
C ARG A 98 25.51 -3.67 -37.86
N PRO A 99 25.96 -2.52 -37.32
CA PRO A 99 26.79 -1.59 -38.06
C PRO A 99 28.02 -2.30 -38.63
N THR A 100 28.32 -2.03 -39.90
CA THR A 100 29.53 -2.51 -40.56
C THR A 100 30.77 -1.83 -39.99
N ALA A 101 31.96 -2.41 -40.22
CA ALA A 101 33.21 -1.81 -39.77
C ALA A 101 33.42 -0.36 -40.29
N ALA A 102 32.89 -0.04 -41.48
CA ALA A 102 32.95 1.31 -42.04
C ALA A 102 31.99 2.28 -41.32
N GLU A 103 30.79 1.81 -40.95
CA GLU A 103 29.83 2.59 -40.19
C GLU A 103 30.32 2.82 -38.75
N ILE A 104 30.90 1.81 -38.11
CA ILE A 104 31.56 1.96 -36.79
C ILE A 104 32.70 2.99 -36.90
N ALA A 105 33.57 2.88 -37.90
CA ALA A 105 34.65 3.85 -38.10
C ALA A 105 34.12 5.28 -38.31
N THR A 106 32.99 5.44 -39.01
CA THR A 106 32.32 6.73 -39.21
C THR A 106 31.84 7.32 -37.88
N LEU A 107 31.17 6.50 -37.05
CA LEU A 107 30.69 6.92 -35.73
C LEU A 107 31.85 7.25 -34.78
N THR A 108 32.89 6.41 -34.73
CA THR A 108 34.10 6.64 -33.94
C THR A 108 34.79 7.94 -34.33
N GLN A 109 34.97 8.18 -35.63
CA GLN A 109 35.60 9.39 -36.15
C GLN A 109 34.75 10.64 -35.89
N TRP A 110 33.42 10.54 -35.99
CA TRP A 110 32.52 11.62 -35.63
C TRP A 110 32.67 12.03 -34.15
N VAL A 111 32.72 11.05 -33.24
CA VAL A 111 32.95 11.31 -31.81
C VAL A 111 34.33 11.92 -31.58
N GLU A 112 35.38 11.41 -32.24
CA GLU A 112 36.74 11.97 -32.18
C GLU A 112 36.79 13.43 -32.66
N GLN A 113 36.00 13.79 -33.67
CA GLN A 113 35.86 15.16 -34.18
C GLN A 113 34.98 16.07 -33.28
N GLY A 114 34.65 15.62 -32.07
CA GLY A 114 33.88 16.38 -31.10
C GLY A 114 32.37 16.17 -31.19
N ALA A 115 31.92 15.09 -31.85
CA ALA A 115 30.51 14.73 -31.98
C ALA A 115 29.62 15.90 -32.46
N ASN A 116 30.10 16.63 -33.48
CA ASN A 116 29.43 17.81 -33.98
C ASN A 116 28.03 17.44 -34.50
N TRP A 117 27.01 17.94 -33.82
CA TRP A 117 25.60 17.73 -34.13
C TRP A 117 24.96 19.12 -34.20
N PRO A 118 24.64 19.63 -35.40
CA PRO A 118 24.14 21.00 -35.57
C PRO A 118 22.78 21.20 -34.89
N ASP A 119 22.54 22.39 -34.33
CA ASP A 119 21.22 22.71 -33.75
C ASP A 119 20.14 22.77 -34.84
N GLY A 120 18.90 22.38 -34.49
CA GLY A 120 17.74 22.48 -35.39
C GLY A 120 17.62 21.36 -36.44
N VAL A 121 18.51 20.36 -36.39
CA VAL A 121 18.44 19.19 -37.29
C VAL A 121 17.69 18.00 -36.68
N ASP A 122 17.33 18.07 -35.40
CA ASP A 122 16.56 17.05 -34.69
C ASP A 122 15.16 16.91 -35.33
N ARG A 123 14.71 15.67 -35.56
CA ARG A 123 13.44 15.41 -36.26
C ARG A 123 12.22 15.50 -35.34
N VAL A 124 12.45 15.47 -34.03
CA VAL A 124 11.40 15.43 -33.01
C VAL A 124 11.64 16.58 -32.04
N LYS A 125 10.58 17.31 -31.70
CA LYS A 125 10.63 18.30 -30.63
C LYS A 125 10.61 17.55 -29.30
N LEU A 126 11.55 17.86 -28.41
CA LEU A 126 11.48 17.36 -27.04
C LEU A 126 10.20 17.89 -26.39
N GLU A 127 9.30 17.00 -26.02
CA GLU A 127 8.14 17.32 -25.19
C GLU A 127 8.55 17.15 -23.73
N ASP A 128 8.38 18.20 -22.92
CA ASP A 128 8.59 18.10 -21.48
C ASP A 128 7.38 17.40 -20.87
N PRO A 129 7.54 16.26 -20.16
CA PRO A 129 6.42 15.59 -19.52
C PRO A 129 5.63 16.48 -18.56
N ARG A 130 6.26 17.54 -18.03
CA ARG A 130 5.61 18.55 -17.18
C ARG A 130 4.59 19.39 -17.95
N ASP A 131 4.67 19.47 -19.27
CA ASP A 131 3.71 20.20 -20.10
C ASP A 131 2.37 19.45 -20.24
N HIS A 132 2.29 18.19 -19.80
CA HIS A 132 1.03 17.45 -19.80
C HIS A 132 0.00 18.12 -18.87
N TRP A 133 -1.27 18.17 -19.31
CA TRP A 133 -2.33 18.96 -18.67
C TRP A 133 -2.53 18.65 -17.18
N SER A 134 -2.26 17.42 -16.75
CA SER A 134 -2.42 16.98 -15.35
C SER A 134 -1.35 17.53 -14.42
N PHE A 135 -0.21 18.00 -14.95
CA PHE A 135 0.87 18.63 -14.18
C PHE A 135 0.81 20.16 -14.22
N GLN A 136 -0.17 20.72 -14.93
CA GLN A 136 -0.39 22.15 -15.00
C GLN A 136 -1.33 22.61 -13.86
N PRO A 137 -1.17 23.83 -13.35
CA PRO A 137 -2.11 24.39 -12.39
C PRO A 137 -3.54 24.38 -12.93
N VAL A 138 -4.51 24.02 -12.09
CA VAL A 138 -5.93 24.05 -12.45
C VAL A 138 -6.34 25.50 -12.73
N ALA A 139 -6.83 25.75 -13.95
CA ALA A 139 -7.35 27.04 -14.36
C ALA A 139 -8.89 27.03 -14.34
N ALA A 140 -9.49 28.16 -13.97
CA ALA A 140 -10.91 28.36 -14.16
C ALA A 140 -11.24 28.32 -15.67
N SER A 141 -12.32 27.64 -16.04
CA SER A 141 -12.79 27.53 -17.41
C SER A 141 -14.25 27.97 -17.47
N ASP A 142 -14.57 28.87 -18.40
CA ASP A 142 -15.95 29.26 -18.63
C ASP A 142 -16.74 28.07 -19.21
N PRO A 143 -17.95 27.79 -18.70
CA PRO A 143 -18.73 26.69 -19.24
C PRO A 143 -19.08 26.93 -20.71
N PRO A 144 -19.04 25.89 -21.57
CA PRO A 144 -19.24 26.05 -23.00
C PRO A 144 -20.67 26.54 -23.32
N PRO A 145 -20.86 27.29 -24.42
CA PRO A 145 -22.20 27.63 -24.89
C PRO A 145 -22.92 26.36 -25.36
N THR A 146 -24.20 26.22 -25.01
CA THR A 146 -25.05 25.10 -25.42
C THR A 146 -26.27 25.61 -26.18
N LYS A 147 -26.81 24.80 -27.09
CA LYS A 147 -28.02 25.14 -27.86
C LYS A 147 -29.26 25.03 -26.98
N ASN A 148 -29.35 23.99 -26.14
CA ASN A 148 -30.43 23.85 -25.17
C ASN A 148 -30.06 24.55 -23.85
N THR A 149 -30.67 25.71 -23.61
CA THR A 149 -30.46 26.51 -22.39
C THR A 149 -31.38 26.13 -21.24
N THR A 150 -32.36 25.25 -21.47
CA THR A 150 -33.36 24.86 -20.46
C THR A 150 -33.06 23.56 -19.74
N TRP A 151 -32.22 22.69 -20.32
CA TRP A 151 -31.88 21.40 -19.72
C TRP A 151 -30.82 21.51 -18.63
N ALA A 152 -29.79 22.34 -18.86
CA ALA A 152 -28.70 22.52 -17.91
C ALA A 152 -29.21 23.24 -16.64
N ARG A 153 -29.05 22.61 -15.47
CA ARG A 153 -29.45 23.16 -14.16
C ARG A 153 -28.26 23.80 -13.43
N SER A 154 -27.04 23.37 -13.78
CA SER A 154 -25.77 23.85 -13.24
C SER A 154 -24.74 24.09 -14.35
N GLU A 155 -23.60 24.69 -13.97
CA GLU A 155 -22.48 24.90 -14.89
C GLU A 155 -21.87 23.59 -15.40
N ILE A 156 -21.86 22.54 -14.56
CA ILE A 156 -21.36 21.21 -14.92
C ILE A 156 -22.19 20.60 -16.05
N ASP A 157 -23.51 20.77 -15.99
CA ASP A 157 -24.42 20.24 -17.02
C ASP A 157 -24.12 20.81 -18.40
N ARG A 158 -23.61 22.04 -18.49
CA ARG A 158 -23.25 22.67 -19.77
C ARG A 158 -22.07 21.96 -20.43
N PHE A 159 -21.09 21.49 -19.66
CA PHE A 159 -19.97 20.70 -20.20
C PHE A 159 -20.44 19.36 -20.78
N ILE A 160 -21.35 18.68 -20.08
CA ILE A 160 -21.93 17.41 -20.54
C ILE A 160 -22.78 17.64 -21.80
N LEU A 161 -23.67 18.63 -21.77
CA LEU A 161 -24.57 18.93 -22.87
C LEU A 161 -23.82 19.38 -24.13
N ALA A 162 -22.77 20.20 -24.01
CA ALA A 162 -21.97 20.61 -25.15
C ALA A 162 -21.36 19.42 -25.89
N ARG A 163 -20.86 18.41 -25.15
CA ARG A 163 -20.33 17.17 -25.74
C ARG A 163 -21.42 16.31 -26.38
N LEU A 164 -22.61 16.22 -25.77
CA LEU A 164 -23.75 15.53 -26.38
C LEU A 164 -24.18 16.21 -27.68
N GLU A 165 -24.31 17.54 -27.68
CA GLU A 165 -24.70 18.32 -28.87
C GLU A 165 -23.67 18.24 -30.00
N GLU A 166 -22.38 18.24 -29.66
CA GLU A 166 -21.27 18.00 -30.61
C GLU A 166 -21.38 16.61 -31.25
N ALA A 167 -21.70 15.60 -30.44
CA ALA A 167 -21.90 14.22 -30.90
C ALA A 167 -23.27 13.96 -31.57
N GLY A 168 -24.15 14.97 -31.65
CA GLY A 168 -25.51 14.82 -32.18
C GLY A 168 -26.44 13.98 -31.30
N LEU A 169 -26.10 13.80 -30.02
CA LEU A 169 -26.87 13.08 -29.02
C LEU A 169 -27.77 14.02 -28.23
N GLN A 170 -28.80 13.45 -27.61
CA GLN A 170 -29.71 14.16 -26.71
C GLN A 170 -29.64 13.52 -25.32
N PRO A 171 -29.89 14.28 -24.24
CA PRO A 171 -30.00 13.72 -22.90
C PRO A 171 -31.08 12.63 -22.83
N SER A 172 -30.84 11.61 -22.02
CA SER A 172 -31.83 10.58 -21.71
C SER A 172 -33.03 11.18 -20.98
N PRO A 173 -34.24 10.58 -21.11
CA PRO A 173 -35.39 10.99 -20.31
C PRO A 173 -35.10 10.82 -18.81
N GLU A 174 -35.71 11.70 -18.00
CA GLU A 174 -35.61 11.64 -16.54
C GLU A 174 -36.21 10.31 -16.02
N ALA A 175 -35.57 9.74 -15.00
CA ALA A 175 -36.07 8.53 -14.37
C ALA A 175 -37.42 8.79 -13.69
N ASP A 176 -38.28 7.77 -13.63
CA ASP A 176 -39.49 7.89 -12.82
C ASP A 176 -39.11 8.07 -11.33
N ARG A 177 -40.00 8.69 -10.56
CA ARG A 177 -39.75 9.04 -9.16
C ARG A 177 -39.36 7.83 -8.32
N ARG A 178 -39.94 6.66 -8.58
CA ARG A 178 -39.67 5.46 -7.80
C ARG A 178 -38.28 4.90 -8.11
N ASP A 179 -37.92 4.83 -9.39
CA ASP A 179 -36.58 4.44 -9.82
C ASP A 179 -35.52 5.40 -9.31
N TRP A 180 -35.78 6.71 -9.37
CA TRP A 180 -34.88 7.73 -8.84
C TRP A 180 -34.61 7.51 -7.34
N LEU A 181 -35.67 7.39 -6.54
CA LEU A 181 -35.55 7.17 -5.08
C LEU A 181 -34.77 5.89 -4.77
N ARG A 182 -35.04 4.81 -5.51
CA ARG A 182 -34.32 3.54 -5.35
C ARG A 182 -32.82 3.73 -5.61
N ARG A 183 -32.45 4.37 -6.72
CA ARG A 183 -31.03 4.56 -7.11
C ARG A 183 -30.29 5.41 -6.09
N VAL A 184 -30.82 6.60 -5.75
CA VAL A 184 -30.16 7.51 -4.82
C VAL A 184 -29.99 6.90 -3.42
N THR A 185 -30.93 6.07 -2.98
CA THR A 185 -30.82 5.38 -1.67
C THR A 185 -29.71 4.31 -1.70
N TYR A 186 -29.61 3.53 -2.77
CA TYR A 186 -28.49 2.57 -2.92
C TYR A 186 -27.14 3.27 -3.04
N ASP A 187 -27.08 4.37 -3.80
CA ASP A 187 -25.86 5.11 -4.02
C ASP A 187 -25.34 5.73 -2.71
N LEU A 188 -26.22 6.36 -1.93
CA LEU A 188 -25.82 7.07 -0.71
C LEU A 188 -25.65 6.16 0.50
N ILE A 189 -26.53 5.17 0.72
CA ILE A 189 -26.51 4.35 1.95
C ILE A 189 -26.43 2.84 1.71
N GLY A 190 -26.35 2.39 0.46
CA GLY A 190 -26.19 0.96 0.12
C GLY A 190 -27.42 0.08 0.34
N LEU A 191 -28.56 0.65 0.74
CA LEU A 191 -29.79 -0.08 1.08
C LEU A 191 -30.98 0.40 0.24
N PRO A 192 -32.01 -0.42 0.02
CA PRO A 192 -33.24 0.04 -0.61
C PRO A 192 -34.03 0.97 0.34
N PRO A 193 -34.84 1.89 -0.20
CA PRO A 193 -35.79 2.66 0.62
C PRO A 193 -36.86 1.73 1.20
N THR A 194 -37.34 2.04 2.41
CA THR A 194 -38.47 1.33 3.02
C THR A 194 -39.79 1.69 2.29
N PRO A 195 -40.82 0.83 2.37
CA PRO A 195 -42.12 1.13 1.76
C PRO A 195 -42.71 2.49 2.19
N GLN A 196 -42.56 2.84 3.47
CA GLN A 196 -43.06 4.10 4.03
C GLN A 196 -42.34 5.32 3.43
N GLU A 197 -41.03 5.21 3.19
CA GLU A 197 -40.26 6.28 2.59
C GLU A 197 -40.60 6.47 1.11
N VAL A 198 -40.92 5.37 0.40
CA VAL A 198 -41.42 5.43 -0.98
C VAL A 198 -42.77 6.15 -1.02
N GLU A 199 -43.72 5.76 -0.17
CA GLU A 199 -45.04 6.40 -0.10
C GLU A 199 -44.94 7.88 0.24
N ALA A 200 -44.12 8.24 1.23
CA ALA A 200 -43.89 9.63 1.62
C ALA A 200 -43.29 10.47 0.49
N PHE A 201 -42.28 9.94 -0.22
CA PHE A 201 -41.66 10.66 -1.34
C PHE A 201 -42.59 10.79 -2.55
N LEU A 202 -43.40 9.77 -2.85
CA LEU A 202 -44.35 9.84 -3.97
C LEU A 202 -45.54 10.78 -3.70
N ALA A 203 -45.87 11.02 -2.42
CA ALA A 203 -46.90 11.98 -2.02
C ALA A 203 -46.39 13.43 -1.89
N ASP A 204 -45.07 13.66 -1.94
CA ASP A 204 -44.47 14.98 -1.81
C ASP A 204 -44.31 15.66 -3.18
N ASP A 205 -45.30 16.48 -3.56
CA ASP A 205 -45.30 17.22 -4.83
C ASP A 205 -44.60 18.59 -4.75
N SER A 206 -43.87 18.88 -3.68
CA SER A 206 -43.15 20.14 -3.58
C SER A 206 -41.85 20.15 -4.40
N ASP A 207 -41.40 21.34 -4.78
CA ASP A 207 -40.13 21.57 -5.49
C ASP A 207 -38.88 21.13 -4.69
N GLN A 208 -39.06 20.72 -3.42
CA GLN A 208 -38.00 20.36 -2.47
C GLN A 208 -38.00 18.86 -2.13
N ALA A 209 -38.88 18.07 -2.74
CA ALA A 209 -39.03 16.64 -2.43
C ALA A 209 -37.71 15.87 -2.60
N TYR A 210 -37.00 16.12 -3.70
CA TYR A 210 -35.72 15.48 -4.02
C TYR A 210 -34.62 15.86 -3.03
N GLN A 211 -34.51 17.16 -2.72
CA GLN A 211 -33.50 17.67 -1.80
C GLN A 211 -33.69 17.10 -0.38
N ARG A 212 -34.92 17.05 0.13
CA ARG A 212 -35.20 16.45 1.45
C ARG A 212 -34.81 14.99 1.55
N VAL A 213 -35.00 14.21 0.48
CA VAL A 213 -34.53 12.82 0.43
C VAL A 213 -33.02 12.75 0.53
N VAL A 214 -32.30 13.55 -0.27
CA VAL A 214 -30.83 13.59 -0.27
C VAL A 214 -30.30 14.02 1.11
N ASP A 215 -30.80 15.11 1.67
CA ASP A 215 -30.37 15.63 2.98
C ASP A 215 -30.55 14.58 4.09
N ARG A 216 -31.69 13.88 4.10
CA ARG A 216 -31.95 12.79 5.04
C ARG A 216 -30.98 11.62 4.86
N LEU A 217 -30.65 11.26 3.62
CA LEU A 217 -29.73 10.16 3.33
C LEU A 217 -28.29 10.51 3.70
N LEU A 218 -27.85 11.73 3.44
CA LEU A 218 -26.53 12.23 3.86
C LEU A 218 -26.41 12.32 5.39
N ALA A 219 -27.50 12.68 6.09
CA ALA A 219 -27.52 12.72 7.55
C ALA A 219 -27.60 11.33 8.23
N SER A 220 -27.75 10.25 7.47
CA SER A 220 -27.79 8.89 8.02
C SER A 220 -26.36 8.39 8.28
N PRO A 221 -26.08 7.76 9.43
CA PRO A 221 -24.74 7.20 9.72
C PRO A 221 -24.28 6.16 8.69
N ARG A 222 -25.24 5.54 7.99
CA ARG A 222 -24.98 4.59 6.90
C ARG A 222 -24.33 5.21 5.67
N TYR A 223 -24.38 6.54 5.53
CA TYR A 223 -23.69 7.24 4.47
C TYR A 223 -22.18 7.00 4.56
N GLY A 224 -21.60 7.27 5.73
CA GLY A 224 -20.19 6.96 6.02
C GLY A 224 -19.88 5.47 5.89
N GLU A 225 -20.75 4.58 6.37
CA GLU A 225 -20.57 3.11 6.21
C GLU A 225 -20.49 2.69 4.74
N ARG A 226 -21.29 3.32 3.87
CA ARG A 226 -21.33 3.03 2.43
C ARG A 226 -20.13 3.63 1.72
N TRP A 227 -19.87 4.93 1.92
CA TRP A 227 -18.82 5.66 1.21
C TRP A 227 -17.41 5.30 1.69
N ALA A 228 -17.25 4.90 2.95
CA ALA A 228 -15.97 4.43 3.46
C ALA A 228 -15.46 3.20 2.70
N GLN A 229 -16.34 2.34 2.19
CA GLN A 229 -15.91 1.17 1.38
C GLN A 229 -15.10 1.61 0.16
N HIS A 230 -15.56 2.64 -0.55
CA HIS A 230 -14.83 3.18 -1.70
C HIS A 230 -13.47 3.74 -1.32
N TRP A 231 -13.38 4.43 -0.18
CA TRP A 231 -12.11 4.93 0.33
C TRP A 231 -11.17 3.80 0.78
N LEU A 232 -11.70 2.82 1.51
CA LEU A 232 -10.92 1.70 2.05
C LEU A 232 -10.39 0.80 0.95
N ASP A 233 -11.10 0.64 -0.17
CA ASP A 233 -10.61 -0.03 -1.37
C ASP A 233 -9.38 0.72 -1.95
N VAL A 234 -9.49 2.04 -2.09
CA VAL A 234 -8.41 2.90 -2.60
C VAL A 234 -7.21 2.91 -1.65
N ALA A 235 -7.45 2.97 -0.34
CA ALA A 235 -6.43 2.88 0.69
C ALA A 235 -5.85 1.46 0.86
N ARG A 236 -6.35 0.46 0.12
CA ARG A 236 -5.89 -0.94 0.17
C ARG A 236 -6.05 -1.57 1.55
N TYR A 237 -7.11 -1.21 2.26
CA TYR A 237 -7.42 -1.74 3.58
C TYR A 237 -7.76 -3.24 3.54
N ALA A 238 -7.24 -3.98 4.52
CA ALA A 238 -7.62 -5.36 4.77
C ALA A 238 -7.48 -5.67 6.26
N ASP A 239 -8.35 -6.56 6.77
CA ASP A 239 -8.26 -7.12 8.13
C ASP A 239 -7.09 -8.12 8.30
N THR A 240 -6.25 -8.27 7.27
CA THR A 240 -5.06 -9.13 7.28
C THR A 240 -3.88 -8.46 6.57
N HIS A 241 -2.68 -8.97 6.78
CA HIS A 241 -1.46 -8.49 6.12
C HIS A 241 -1.34 -8.92 4.66
N GLY A 242 -2.08 -9.94 4.24
CA GLY A 242 -2.05 -10.45 2.87
C GLY A 242 -0.66 -10.98 2.47
N PHE A 243 -0.34 -10.84 1.18
CA PHE A 243 0.93 -11.27 0.58
C PHE A 243 1.20 -12.78 0.74
N GLU A 244 2.46 -13.18 0.91
CA GLU A 244 2.89 -14.58 1.03
C GLU A 244 2.56 -15.23 2.39
N VAL A 245 2.43 -14.44 3.46
CA VAL A 245 2.12 -14.90 4.81
C VAL A 245 0.93 -14.12 5.35
N ASN A 246 -0.26 -14.65 5.13
CA ASN A 246 -1.49 -13.95 5.48
C ASN A 246 -1.80 -14.09 6.99
N THR A 247 -1.50 -13.06 7.77
CA THR A 247 -1.82 -12.98 9.21
C THR A 247 -2.87 -11.91 9.48
N GLU A 248 -3.77 -12.19 10.42
CA GLU A 248 -4.80 -11.24 10.86
C GLU A 248 -4.22 -9.94 11.44
N ARG A 249 -5.01 -8.86 11.34
CA ARG A 249 -4.78 -7.54 11.95
C ARG A 249 -5.93 -7.24 12.90
N SER A 250 -5.86 -7.77 14.12
CA SER A 250 -6.93 -7.65 15.12
C SER A 250 -7.27 -6.20 15.52
N ASN A 251 -6.39 -5.25 15.20
CA ASN A 251 -6.50 -3.83 15.52
C ASN A 251 -6.56 -2.92 14.28
N ALA A 252 -6.93 -3.43 13.10
CA ALA A 252 -7.09 -2.58 11.90
C ALA A 252 -8.37 -1.74 11.93
N TRP A 253 -9.38 -2.14 12.71
CA TRP A 253 -10.70 -1.51 12.74
C TRP A 253 -10.74 -0.02 13.15
N PRO A 254 -9.84 0.53 14.00
CA PRO A 254 -9.89 1.95 14.35
C PRO A 254 -9.69 2.87 13.14
N TYR A 255 -8.87 2.48 12.16
CA TYR A 255 -8.71 3.25 10.93
C TYR A 255 -9.98 3.23 10.07
N ARG A 256 -10.63 2.06 9.95
CA ARG A 256 -11.91 1.92 9.25
C ARG A 256 -12.96 2.85 9.87
N ASP A 257 -13.08 2.82 11.19
CA ASP A 257 -14.07 3.61 11.91
C ASP A 257 -13.78 5.11 11.80
N TYR A 258 -12.50 5.52 11.85
CA TYR A 258 -12.08 6.90 11.56
C TYR A 258 -12.50 7.37 10.17
N VAL A 259 -12.39 6.54 9.13
CA VAL A 259 -12.82 6.89 7.77
C VAL A 259 -14.35 7.06 7.72
N ILE A 260 -15.10 6.15 8.34
CA ILE A 260 -16.56 6.21 8.42
C ILE A 260 -17.00 7.51 9.11
N GLU A 261 -16.39 7.83 10.25
CA GLU A 261 -16.67 9.04 11.03
C GLU A 261 -16.33 10.31 10.23
N SER A 262 -15.14 10.36 9.62
CA SER A 262 -14.70 11.49 8.81
C SER A 262 -15.66 11.82 7.65
N LEU A 263 -16.25 10.80 7.03
CA LEU A 263 -17.24 10.97 5.96
C LEU A 263 -18.60 11.44 6.50
N ASN A 264 -19.04 10.92 7.63
CA ASN A 264 -20.30 11.33 8.26
C ASN A 264 -20.24 12.77 8.82
N GLU A 265 -19.07 13.21 9.26
CA GLU A 265 -18.83 14.55 9.78
C GLU A 265 -18.57 15.60 8.68
N ASP A 266 -18.56 15.18 7.41
CA ASP A 266 -18.19 16.03 6.26
C ASP A 266 -16.82 16.71 6.47
N LYS A 267 -15.84 15.91 6.90
CA LYS A 267 -14.49 16.40 7.20
C LYS A 267 -13.86 17.05 5.95
N PRO A 268 -13.31 18.27 6.05
CA PRO A 268 -12.61 18.90 4.94
C PRO A 268 -11.53 17.98 4.36
N TYR A 269 -11.52 17.81 3.05
CA TYR A 269 -10.65 16.85 2.38
C TYR A 269 -9.15 17.09 2.68
N ASP A 270 -8.73 18.36 2.75
CA ASP A 270 -7.36 18.75 3.09
C ASP A 270 -6.96 18.39 4.52
N GLN A 271 -7.92 18.41 5.46
CA GLN A 271 -7.72 17.93 6.82
C GLN A 271 -7.65 16.40 6.84
N PHE A 272 -8.55 15.72 6.13
CA PHE A 272 -8.58 14.27 6.01
C PHE A 272 -7.28 13.68 5.42
N VAL A 273 -6.67 14.36 4.44
CA VAL A 273 -5.34 14.00 3.91
C VAL A 273 -4.26 14.20 4.97
N ARG A 274 -4.23 15.36 5.64
CA ARG A 274 -3.21 15.69 6.64
C ARG A 274 -3.21 14.72 7.82
N GLU A 275 -4.39 14.39 8.35
CA GLU A 275 -4.55 13.43 9.44
C GLU A 275 -4.07 12.03 9.05
N GLN A 276 -4.29 11.57 7.81
CA GLN A 276 -3.81 10.26 7.39
C GLN A 276 -2.28 10.18 7.21
N LEU A 277 -1.63 11.29 6.86
CA LEU A 277 -0.17 11.34 6.69
C LEU A 277 0.59 11.68 7.98
N ALA A 278 -0.02 12.43 8.90
CA ALA A 278 0.66 12.98 10.08
C ALA A 278 -0.26 13.09 11.31
N GLY A 279 -1.30 12.26 11.42
CA GLY A 279 -2.32 12.32 12.47
C GLY A 279 -1.77 12.10 13.89
N ASP A 280 -0.61 11.47 14.02
CA ASP A 280 0.09 11.34 15.31
C ASP A 280 0.53 12.70 15.89
N THR A 281 0.74 13.70 15.03
CA THR A 281 1.02 15.10 15.44
C THR A 281 -0.26 15.92 15.69
N MET A 282 -1.43 15.36 15.38
CA MET A 282 -2.73 16.04 15.41
C MET A 282 -3.73 15.41 16.39
N ASP A 283 -3.30 14.46 17.22
CA ASP A 283 -4.14 13.65 18.12
C ASP A 283 -5.18 12.74 17.40
N GLU A 284 -4.92 12.46 16.13
CA GLU A 284 -5.70 11.59 15.24
C GLU A 284 -4.91 10.34 14.88
N ILE A 285 -4.43 9.62 15.90
CA ILE A 285 -3.64 8.40 15.74
C ILE A 285 -4.32 7.36 14.83
N PRO A 286 -5.65 7.08 14.93
CA PRO A 286 -6.31 6.11 14.05
C PRO A 286 -6.14 6.43 12.56
N ALA A 287 -6.09 7.71 12.19
CA ALA A 287 -5.92 8.15 10.81
C ALA A 287 -4.61 7.67 10.18
N THR A 288 -3.53 7.60 10.98
CA THR A 288 -2.21 7.12 10.52
C THR A 288 -2.20 5.65 10.12
N GLY A 289 -3.26 4.90 10.44
CA GLY A 289 -3.48 3.55 9.93
C GLY A 289 -3.39 3.46 8.41
N PHE A 290 -3.71 4.55 7.69
CA PHE A 290 -3.52 4.69 6.23
C PHE A 290 -2.11 4.30 5.75
N LEU A 291 -1.08 4.62 6.54
CA LEU A 291 0.31 4.35 6.19
C LEU A 291 0.66 2.86 6.26
N VAL A 292 -0.21 2.01 6.82
CA VAL A 292 0.08 0.58 7.05
C VAL A 292 -1.09 -0.32 6.61
N THR A 293 -1.99 0.18 5.77
CA THR A 293 -3.12 -0.59 5.24
C THR A 293 -2.72 -1.59 4.16
N ALA A 294 -1.75 -1.24 3.31
CA ALA A 294 -1.34 -2.10 2.20
C ALA A 294 -0.87 -3.49 2.66
N SER A 295 -1.04 -4.48 1.79
CA SER A 295 -0.48 -5.82 2.04
C SER A 295 1.04 -5.77 2.06
N VAL A 296 1.66 -6.50 2.99
CA VAL A 296 3.12 -6.42 3.19
C VAL A 296 3.68 -7.73 3.70
N LEU A 297 4.93 -8.01 3.34
CA LEU A 297 5.76 -9.00 4.01
C LEU A 297 6.42 -8.39 5.26
N LEU A 298 6.07 -8.87 6.45
CA LEU A 298 6.70 -8.38 7.66
C LEU A 298 8.12 -8.96 7.84
N PRO A 299 9.09 -8.18 8.35
CA PRO A 299 10.43 -8.67 8.62
C PRO A 299 10.43 -9.92 9.50
N GLY A 300 11.08 -10.99 9.03
CA GLY A 300 11.21 -12.26 9.77
C GLY A 300 10.15 -13.32 9.47
N GLN A 301 9.13 -13.03 8.64
CA GLN A 301 8.10 -14.01 8.28
C GLN A 301 8.62 -15.13 7.37
N ILE A 302 9.44 -14.80 6.36
CA ILE A 302 10.03 -15.80 5.43
C ILE A 302 11.48 -16.10 5.81
N GLY A 303 12.30 -15.06 5.96
CA GLY A 303 13.72 -15.17 6.29
C GLY A 303 14.06 -14.43 7.58
N LYS A 304 14.76 -15.11 8.49
CA LYS A 304 15.19 -14.55 9.79
C LYS A 304 16.60 -13.95 9.75
N ASP A 305 17.33 -14.13 8.66
CA ASP A 305 18.64 -13.51 8.45
C ASP A 305 18.49 -12.01 8.17
N GLU A 306 19.59 -11.27 8.36
CA GLU A 306 19.58 -9.82 8.25
C GLU A 306 19.36 -9.31 6.82
N ALA A 307 19.75 -10.07 5.79
CA ALA A 307 19.51 -9.65 4.41
C ALA A 307 18.01 -9.72 4.09
N SER A 308 17.34 -10.82 4.46
CA SER A 308 15.90 -10.98 4.28
C SER A 308 15.09 -9.92 5.03
N LYS A 309 15.45 -9.59 6.28
CA LYS A 309 14.77 -8.52 7.03
C LYS A 309 14.94 -7.14 6.39
N ARG A 310 16.13 -6.82 5.86
CA ARG A 310 16.36 -5.55 5.15
C ARG A 310 15.57 -5.46 3.86
N LEU A 311 15.46 -6.55 3.11
CA LEU A 311 14.63 -6.62 1.92
C LEU A 311 13.16 -6.37 2.25
N ALA A 312 12.60 -7.12 3.21
CA ALA A 312 11.23 -6.93 3.67
C ALA A 312 10.98 -5.49 4.18
N ARG A 313 11.96 -4.88 4.85
CA ARG A 313 11.87 -3.47 5.25
C ARG A 313 11.80 -2.53 4.04
N GLN A 314 12.66 -2.73 3.04
CA GLN A 314 12.62 -1.91 1.82
C GLN A 314 11.29 -2.06 1.07
N ASP A 315 10.76 -3.28 0.96
CA ASP A 315 9.47 -3.51 0.33
C ASP A 315 8.33 -2.88 1.14
N SER A 316 8.39 -2.94 2.48
CA SER A 316 7.40 -2.25 3.33
C SER A 316 7.38 -0.74 3.10
N LEU A 317 8.53 -0.10 2.87
CA LEU A 317 8.62 1.33 2.60
C LEU A 317 8.11 1.68 1.21
N ASP A 318 8.43 0.84 0.21
CA ASP A 318 7.92 0.96 -1.16
C ASP A 318 6.38 0.89 -1.19
N GLU A 319 5.77 -0.02 -0.42
CA GLU A 319 4.31 -0.11 -0.32
C GLU A 319 3.67 1.17 0.23
N ILE A 320 4.31 1.85 1.20
CA ILE A 320 3.83 3.12 1.75
C ILE A 320 3.92 4.24 0.71
N VAL A 321 5.07 4.36 0.05
CA VAL A 321 5.30 5.37 -1.00
C VAL A 321 4.32 5.15 -2.17
N THR A 322 4.10 3.90 -2.55
CA THR A 322 3.12 3.49 -3.56
C THR A 322 1.71 3.91 -3.15
N ASN A 323 1.29 3.57 -1.93
CA ASN A 323 -0.05 3.89 -1.45
C ASN A 323 -0.29 5.41 -1.45
N ILE A 324 0.67 6.20 -0.96
CA ILE A 324 0.58 7.67 -0.98
C ILE A 324 0.46 8.19 -2.42
N GLY A 325 1.32 7.71 -3.32
CA GLY A 325 1.34 8.13 -4.72
C GLY A 325 0.05 7.81 -5.47
N THR A 326 -0.45 6.58 -5.34
CA THR A 326 -1.67 6.16 -6.06
C THR A 326 -2.92 6.79 -5.48
N VAL A 327 -3.01 6.93 -4.15
CA VAL A 327 -4.22 7.45 -3.48
C VAL A 327 -4.36 8.96 -3.63
N PHE A 328 -3.30 9.72 -3.35
CA PHE A 328 -3.41 11.18 -3.28
C PHE A 328 -2.96 11.89 -4.55
N LEU A 329 -2.01 11.31 -5.30
CA LEU A 329 -1.51 11.93 -6.54
C LEU A 329 -2.14 11.30 -7.78
N GLY A 330 -2.71 10.10 -7.69
CA GLY A 330 -3.19 9.35 -8.85
C GLY A 330 -2.04 8.90 -9.76
N LEU A 331 -0.81 8.78 -9.22
CA LEU A 331 0.40 8.48 -9.98
C LEU A 331 1.05 7.18 -9.50
N THR A 332 1.52 6.37 -10.44
CA THR A 332 2.31 5.16 -10.14
C THR A 332 3.78 5.53 -10.05
N VAL A 333 4.31 5.66 -8.84
CA VAL A 333 5.70 6.09 -8.64
C VAL A 333 6.72 4.94 -8.69
N ASN A 334 6.27 3.69 -8.77
CA ASN A 334 7.10 2.50 -8.59
C ASN A 334 8.29 2.36 -9.55
N CYS A 335 8.16 2.78 -10.81
CA CYS A 335 9.30 2.76 -11.74
C CYS A 335 10.47 3.60 -11.23
N ALA A 336 10.15 4.71 -10.53
CA ALA A 336 11.12 5.63 -9.94
C ALA A 336 12.05 4.95 -8.90
N ARG A 337 11.68 3.77 -8.40
CA ARG A 337 12.48 2.99 -7.45
C ARG A 337 13.85 2.62 -8.02
N CYS A 338 13.90 2.18 -9.27
CA CYS A 338 15.13 1.65 -9.88
C CYS A 338 15.80 2.62 -10.85
N HIS A 339 15.02 3.48 -11.50
CA HIS A 339 15.46 4.47 -12.48
C HIS A 339 14.46 5.62 -12.52
N ASN A 340 14.68 6.72 -13.25
CA ASN A 340 13.66 7.77 -13.36
C ASN A 340 12.38 7.21 -14.00
N HIS A 341 11.21 7.72 -13.61
CA HIS A 341 9.95 7.22 -14.14
C HIS A 341 9.90 7.38 -15.68
N LYS A 342 9.39 6.35 -16.37
CA LYS A 342 9.50 6.22 -17.83
C LYS A 342 8.77 7.34 -18.60
N PHE A 343 7.64 7.81 -18.07
CA PHE A 343 6.74 8.74 -18.73
C PHE A 343 6.58 10.02 -17.92
N ASP A 344 6.11 9.89 -16.69
CA ASP A 344 5.89 11.02 -15.79
C ASP A 344 7.19 11.68 -15.32
N PRO A 345 7.18 13.00 -15.02
CA PRO A 345 8.34 13.77 -14.59
C PRO A 345 8.70 13.50 -13.12
N ILE A 346 8.92 12.23 -12.78
CA ILE A 346 9.26 11.77 -11.43
C ILE A 346 10.67 11.21 -11.48
N SER A 347 11.61 11.88 -10.81
CA SER A 347 12.97 11.37 -10.73
C SER A 347 13.09 10.28 -9.67
N GLN A 348 14.10 9.43 -9.80
CA GLN A 348 14.47 8.48 -8.76
C GLN A 348 14.81 9.19 -7.44
N ARG A 349 15.37 10.40 -7.54
CA ARG A 349 15.63 11.24 -6.37
C ARG A 349 14.33 11.60 -5.64
N ASP A 350 13.30 12.05 -6.35
CA ASP A 350 12.00 12.39 -5.75
C ASP A 350 11.39 11.19 -5.02
N TYR A 351 11.47 10.00 -5.63
CA TYR A 351 11.02 8.75 -5.00
C TYR A 351 11.75 8.47 -3.68
N TYR A 352 13.07 8.58 -3.64
CA TYR A 352 13.82 8.35 -2.41
C TYR A 352 13.66 9.48 -1.38
N GLU A 353 13.37 10.72 -1.81
CA GLU A 353 12.99 11.80 -0.90
C GLU A 353 11.62 11.53 -0.24
N MET A 354 10.64 11.00 -0.98
CA MET A 354 9.38 10.50 -0.39
C MET A 354 9.62 9.33 0.56
N GLN A 355 10.46 8.37 0.19
CA GLN A 355 10.80 7.25 1.07
C GLN A 355 11.47 7.73 2.36
N ALA A 356 12.36 8.73 2.27
CA ALA A 356 13.04 9.29 3.44
C ALA A 356 12.03 9.89 4.43
N PHE A 357 10.99 10.56 3.94
CA PHE A 357 9.91 11.12 4.77
C PHE A 357 9.19 10.05 5.60
N ILE A 358 8.84 8.90 5.01
CA ILE A 358 8.14 7.79 5.71
C ILE A 358 9.07 6.75 6.35
N SER A 359 10.39 6.96 6.30
CA SER A 359 11.39 5.97 6.73
C SER A 359 11.29 5.55 8.20
N GLY A 360 10.64 6.37 9.04
CA GLY A 360 10.36 6.09 10.45
C GLY A 360 9.11 5.23 10.72
N VAL A 361 8.27 4.98 9.72
CA VAL A 361 7.00 4.24 9.89
C VAL A 361 7.25 2.74 9.96
N GLU A 362 6.74 2.06 10.98
CA GLU A 362 6.84 0.61 11.14
C GLU A 362 5.44 -0.03 11.20
N TYR A 363 5.28 -1.20 10.59
CA TYR A 363 4.08 -2.03 10.74
C TYR A 363 4.08 -2.70 12.11
N LYS A 364 3.56 -2.00 13.12
CA LYS A 364 3.48 -2.46 14.51
C LYS A 364 2.22 -1.94 15.19
N ASP A 365 1.79 -2.68 16.20
CA ASP A 365 0.73 -2.22 17.09
C ASP A 365 1.21 -1.04 17.93
N ARG A 366 0.37 -0.02 18.00
CA ARG A 366 0.56 1.13 18.87
C ARG A 366 -0.62 1.20 19.83
N SER A 367 -0.33 1.34 21.11
CA SER A 367 -1.38 1.60 22.10
C SER A 367 -2.03 2.95 21.79
N TYR A 368 -3.32 2.89 21.51
CA TYR A 368 -4.19 4.05 21.34
C TYR A 368 -5.37 3.85 22.29
N GLU A 369 -5.20 4.35 23.51
CA GLU A 369 -6.27 4.40 24.50
C GLU A 369 -6.56 5.87 24.77
N LYS A 370 -7.62 6.39 24.14
CA LYS A 370 -8.26 7.61 24.65
C LYS A 370 -8.98 7.22 25.96
N PRO A 371 -8.81 7.97 27.06
CA PRO A 371 -9.58 7.72 28.28
C PRO A 371 -11.07 7.70 27.92
N LEU A 372 -11.78 6.67 28.38
CA LEU A 372 -13.23 6.59 28.18
C LEU A 372 -13.87 7.81 28.85
N THR A 373 -14.88 8.38 28.19
CA THR A 373 -15.74 9.36 28.85
C THR A 373 -16.54 8.65 29.96
N ALA A 374 -17.03 9.40 30.95
CA ALA A 374 -17.86 8.82 32.01
C ALA A 374 -19.10 8.08 31.46
N GLU A 375 -19.64 8.56 30.32
CA GLU A 375 -20.75 7.90 29.61
C GLU A 375 -20.30 6.56 29.00
N GLN A 376 -19.14 6.53 28.34
CA GLN A 376 -18.58 5.29 27.79
C GLN A 376 -18.22 4.28 28.88
N GLU A 377 -17.71 4.72 30.03
CA GLU A 377 -17.44 3.86 31.18
C GLU A 377 -18.72 3.22 31.73
N GLN A 378 -19.78 4.03 31.89
CA GLN A 378 -21.08 3.54 32.33
C GLN A 378 -21.67 2.55 31.32
N GLN A 379 -21.55 2.85 30.03
CA GLN A 379 -22.02 1.97 28.97
C GLN A 379 -21.24 0.66 28.93
N LEU A 380 -19.92 0.70 29.07
CA LEU A 380 -19.07 -0.49 29.18
C LEU A 380 -19.48 -1.36 30.37
N LEU A 381 -19.76 -0.74 31.53
CA LEU A 381 -20.23 -1.47 32.70
C LEU A 381 -21.59 -2.13 32.45
N ALA A 382 -22.52 -1.41 31.81
CA ALA A 382 -23.83 -1.94 31.43
C ALA A 382 -23.69 -3.13 30.46
N TRP A 383 -22.82 -3.03 29.46
CA TRP A 383 -22.54 -4.12 28.53
C TRP A 383 -21.91 -5.33 29.23
N LYS A 384 -20.94 -5.13 30.13
CA LYS A 384 -20.35 -6.20 30.94
C LYS A 384 -21.39 -6.92 31.79
N GLN A 385 -22.28 -6.16 32.44
CA GLN A 385 -23.37 -6.74 33.21
C GLN A 385 -24.32 -7.54 32.31
N ARG A 386 -24.70 -6.97 31.17
CA ARG A 386 -25.60 -7.63 30.23
C ARG A 386 -25.00 -8.90 29.65
N HIS A 387 -23.70 -8.89 29.36
CA HIS A 387 -22.97 -10.08 28.90
C HIS A 387 -23.02 -11.18 29.97
N ALA A 388 -22.69 -10.84 31.22
CA ALA A 388 -22.76 -11.80 32.33
C ALA A 388 -24.17 -12.38 32.54
N GLU A 389 -25.23 -11.57 32.40
CA GLU A 389 -26.61 -12.05 32.44
C GLU A 389 -26.92 -13.03 31.31
N ILE A 390 -26.49 -12.72 30.08
CA ILE A 390 -26.68 -13.60 28.92
C ILE A 390 -25.91 -14.91 29.13
N ASP A 391 -24.65 -14.85 29.58
CA ASP A 391 -23.85 -16.03 29.86
C ASP A 391 -24.55 -16.93 30.89
N GLN A 392 -25.07 -16.36 31.98
CA GLN A 392 -25.85 -17.11 32.98
C GLN A 392 -27.11 -17.74 32.39
N LEU A 393 -27.82 -17.06 31.49
CA LEU A 393 -28.98 -17.61 30.79
C LEU A 393 -28.60 -18.73 29.82
N LEU A 394 -27.38 -18.70 29.26
CA LEU A 394 -26.88 -19.70 28.34
C LEU A 394 -26.33 -20.96 29.05
N VAL A 395 -25.86 -20.83 30.29
CA VAL A 395 -25.29 -21.95 31.08
C VAL A 395 -26.15 -23.22 31.04
N PRO A 396 -27.48 -23.19 31.28
CA PRO A 396 -28.33 -24.38 31.24
C PRO A 396 -28.36 -25.11 29.89
N PHE A 397 -28.10 -24.40 28.78
CA PHE A 397 -28.11 -24.94 27.42
C PHE A 397 -26.75 -25.53 27.00
N ALA A 398 -25.68 -25.26 27.75
CA ALA A 398 -24.39 -25.88 27.51
C ALA A 398 -24.42 -27.37 27.91
N PRO A 399 -23.99 -28.29 27.03
CA PRO A 399 -23.97 -29.72 27.35
C PRO A 399 -22.96 -30.01 28.46
N LEU A 400 -23.36 -30.85 29.42
CA LEU A 400 -22.46 -31.30 30.47
C LEU A 400 -21.35 -32.19 29.87
N ALA A 401 -20.13 -32.03 30.37
CA ALA A 401 -18.99 -32.88 30.08
C ALA A 401 -19.33 -34.33 30.46
N GLY A 402 -19.05 -35.26 29.53
CA GLY A 402 -19.39 -36.68 29.73
C GLY A 402 -20.86 -37.05 29.50
N SER A 403 -21.74 -36.11 29.12
CA SER A 403 -23.17 -36.38 28.89
C SER A 403 -23.50 -37.16 27.59
N ASN A 404 -22.49 -37.65 26.86
CA ASN A 404 -22.62 -38.22 25.50
C ASN A 404 -23.25 -37.27 24.45
N THR A 405 -23.48 -36.01 24.79
CA THR A 405 -23.90 -34.96 23.87
C THR A 405 -22.70 -34.44 23.08
N LYS A 406 -22.88 -34.12 21.80
CA LYS A 406 -21.81 -33.50 21.00
C LYS A 406 -21.49 -32.11 21.56
N ARG A 407 -20.29 -31.93 22.10
CA ARG A 407 -19.72 -30.62 22.45
C ARG A 407 -19.17 -29.91 21.22
N SER A 408 -19.01 -28.59 21.32
CA SER A 408 -18.25 -27.80 20.35
C SER A 408 -16.82 -28.34 20.21
N MET A 409 -16.27 -28.24 19.01
CA MET A 409 -14.89 -28.61 18.75
C MET A 409 -13.97 -27.70 19.56
N VAL A 410 -12.95 -28.28 20.19
CA VAL A 410 -11.92 -27.50 20.86
C VAL A 410 -11.13 -26.67 19.84
N ASN A 411 -10.76 -25.45 20.21
CA ASN A 411 -9.93 -24.57 19.39
C ASN A 411 -8.79 -23.97 20.24
N SER A 412 -7.88 -23.23 19.61
CA SER A 412 -6.70 -22.66 20.29
C SER A 412 -6.94 -21.35 21.03
N PHE A 413 -8.14 -20.76 20.93
CA PHE A 413 -8.48 -19.50 21.59
C PHE A 413 -9.11 -19.77 22.96
N GLU A 414 -10.34 -20.28 22.98
CA GLU A 414 -11.13 -20.42 24.19
C GLU A 414 -11.95 -21.70 24.16
N ASN A 415 -11.96 -22.42 25.28
CA ASN A 415 -12.68 -23.67 25.43
C ASN A 415 -13.43 -23.67 26.76
N TRP A 416 -14.71 -23.99 26.70
CA TRP A 416 -15.58 -24.09 27.86
C TRP A 416 -16.02 -25.53 28.07
N ASP A 417 -15.95 -25.98 29.32
CA ASP A 417 -16.50 -27.25 29.77
C ASP A 417 -17.43 -26.97 30.96
N ARG A 418 -18.57 -27.67 31.01
CA ARG A 418 -19.53 -27.58 32.12
C ARG A 418 -19.70 -28.94 32.74
N PHE A 419 -19.88 -29.04 34.04
CA PHE A 419 -20.16 -30.30 34.72
C PHE A 419 -21.22 -30.10 35.81
N GLU A 420 -21.77 -31.19 36.32
CA GLU A 420 -22.70 -31.11 37.46
C GLU A 420 -22.00 -30.40 38.63
N PRO A 421 -22.67 -29.51 39.38
CA PRO A 421 -22.06 -28.82 40.50
C PRO A 421 -21.38 -29.78 41.47
N ILE A 422 -20.09 -29.56 41.71
CA ILE A 422 -19.27 -30.38 42.61
C ILE A 422 -18.60 -29.46 43.62
N ARG A 423 -18.70 -29.84 44.90
CA ARG A 423 -17.96 -29.17 45.97
C ARG A 423 -16.54 -29.72 46.07
N THR A 424 -15.54 -28.89 45.78
CA THR A 424 -14.11 -29.25 45.85
C THR A 424 -13.26 -28.04 46.23
N GLN A 425 -12.02 -28.29 46.64
CA GLN A 425 -11.02 -27.23 46.85
C GLN A 425 -9.96 -27.22 45.74
N GLN A 426 -9.95 -28.22 44.85
CA GLN A 426 -8.93 -28.35 43.83
C GLN A 426 -9.53 -28.91 42.54
N VAL A 427 -9.04 -28.38 41.42
CA VAL A 427 -9.29 -28.89 40.07
C VAL A 427 -7.97 -29.19 39.39
N ARG A 428 -7.90 -30.34 38.69
CA ARG A 428 -6.77 -30.71 37.84
C ARG A 428 -7.22 -30.84 36.39
N PHE A 429 -6.59 -30.06 35.52
CA PHE A 429 -6.69 -30.19 34.08
C PHE A 429 -5.56 -31.11 33.58
N THR A 430 -5.93 -32.24 32.97
CA THR A 430 -4.96 -33.21 32.43
C THR A 430 -4.99 -33.21 30.92
N ILE A 431 -3.86 -32.91 30.32
CA ILE A 431 -3.66 -32.97 28.88
C ILE A 431 -3.19 -34.38 28.56
N LEU A 432 -4.01 -35.11 27.81
CA LEU A 432 -3.72 -36.50 27.45
C LEU A 432 -2.85 -36.60 26.20
N LYS A 433 -3.05 -35.68 25.25
CA LYS A 433 -2.37 -35.69 23.95
C LYS A 433 -2.41 -34.30 23.32
N THR A 434 -1.38 -33.97 22.57
CA THR A 434 -1.29 -32.78 21.71
C THR A 434 -1.12 -33.18 20.25
N ASN A 435 -1.18 -32.21 19.34
CA ASN A 435 -1.03 -32.47 17.92
C ASN A 435 0.45 -32.66 17.51
N LYS A 436 1.31 -31.68 17.84
CA LYS A 436 2.69 -31.57 17.33
C LYS A 436 3.70 -31.05 18.36
N TYR A 437 3.24 -30.28 19.34
CA TYR A 437 4.10 -29.59 20.32
C TYR A 437 3.74 -29.95 21.75
N GLU A 438 4.62 -29.58 22.67
CA GLU A 438 4.41 -29.67 24.10
C GLU A 438 3.08 -29.00 24.50
N PRO A 439 2.36 -29.55 25.49
CA PRO A 439 1.18 -28.88 26.02
C PRO A 439 1.49 -27.49 26.55
N CYS A 440 0.69 -26.53 26.10
CA CYS A 440 0.80 -25.14 26.48
C CYS A 440 -0.60 -24.63 26.87
N LEU A 441 -0.70 -23.95 28.01
CA LEU A 441 -1.95 -23.42 28.53
C LEU A 441 -1.75 -21.96 28.91
N ASP A 442 -2.53 -21.07 28.30
CA ASP A 442 -2.50 -19.63 28.59
C ASP A 442 -3.10 -19.37 29.99
N GLU A 443 -4.38 -19.70 30.17
CA GLU A 443 -5.14 -19.51 31.42
C GLU A 443 -6.04 -20.73 31.70
N LEU A 444 -6.26 -21.03 32.98
CA LEU A 444 -7.24 -22.00 33.48
C LEU A 444 -8.16 -21.33 34.50
N GLU A 445 -9.37 -21.01 34.07
CA GLU A 445 -10.41 -20.47 34.93
C GLU A 445 -11.32 -21.59 35.47
N VAL A 446 -11.83 -21.40 36.70
CA VAL A 446 -12.83 -22.31 37.29
C VAL A 446 -13.89 -21.45 37.97
N PHE A 447 -15.16 -21.63 37.61
CA PHE A 447 -16.23 -20.80 38.12
C PHE A 447 -17.12 -21.55 39.12
N ASN A 448 -17.55 -20.84 40.16
CA ASN A 448 -18.58 -21.33 41.07
C ASN A 448 -19.99 -21.17 40.48
N THR A 449 -20.99 -21.75 41.14
CA THR A 449 -22.42 -21.65 40.76
C THR A 449 -22.96 -20.21 40.78
N GLN A 450 -22.21 -19.25 41.34
CA GLN A 450 -22.51 -17.82 41.33
C GLN A 450 -21.81 -17.06 40.19
N GLY A 451 -20.95 -17.74 39.44
CA GLY A 451 -20.20 -17.19 38.31
C GLY A 451 -18.94 -16.42 38.67
N GLU A 452 -18.36 -16.70 39.83
CA GLU A 452 -17.06 -16.15 40.22
C GLU A 452 -15.93 -17.11 39.84
N ASN A 453 -14.88 -16.60 39.17
CA ASN A 453 -13.66 -17.39 38.92
C ASN A 453 -12.89 -17.59 40.24
N VAL A 454 -13.01 -18.77 40.85
CA VAL A 454 -12.38 -19.15 42.12
C VAL A 454 -10.93 -19.63 41.96
N ALA A 455 -10.50 -19.90 40.72
CA ALA A 455 -9.13 -20.28 40.40
C ALA A 455 -8.17 -19.08 40.31
N ALA A 456 -8.67 -17.86 40.16
CA ALA A 456 -7.87 -16.66 39.98
C ALA A 456 -6.83 -16.44 41.11
N ALA A 457 -5.59 -16.09 40.75
CA ALA A 457 -4.51 -15.82 41.70
C ALA A 457 -4.88 -14.70 42.68
N LYS A 458 -5.59 -13.66 42.21
CA LYS A 458 -6.10 -12.55 43.04
C LYS A 458 -7.10 -12.98 44.12
N ARG A 459 -7.72 -14.16 43.98
CA ARG A 459 -8.63 -14.78 44.96
C ARG A 459 -7.94 -15.90 45.75
N GLY A 460 -6.62 -16.05 45.62
CA GLY A 460 -5.82 -17.01 46.38
C GLY A 460 -5.66 -18.38 45.71
N GLY A 461 -6.01 -18.51 44.43
CA GLY A 461 -5.77 -19.73 43.66
C GLY A 461 -4.27 -20.03 43.50
N LYS A 462 -3.86 -21.25 43.83
CA LYS A 462 -2.45 -21.68 43.79
C LYS A 462 -2.24 -22.76 42.71
N PRO A 463 -1.55 -22.43 41.61
CA PRO A 463 -1.28 -23.41 40.56
C PRO A 463 -0.13 -24.35 40.93
N SER A 464 -0.20 -25.57 40.43
CA SER A 464 0.81 -26.63 40.49
C SER A 464 0.80 -27.41 39.17
N SER A 465 1.91 -28.02 38.78
CA SER A 465 2.00 -28.71 37.49
C SER A 465 2.74 -30.04 37.58
N SER A 466 2.65 -30.82 36.49
CA SER A 466 3.43 -32.03 36.28
C SER A 466 4.92 -31.79 35.96
N GLY A 467 5.31 -30.53 35.75
CA GLY A 467 6.65 -30.13 35.32
C GLY A 467 6.62 -29.03 34.27
N ASP A 468 7.62 -28.15 34.30
CA ASP A 468 7.64 -26.87 33.57
C ASP A 468 8.82 -26.79 32.60
N ASN A 469 8.55 -26.43 31.35
CA ASN A 469 9.58 -26.01 30.39
C ASN A 469 9.66 -24.48 30.38
N VAL A 470 10.47 -23.92 31.28
CA VAL A 470 10.45 -22.49 31.58
C VAL A 470 11.17 -21.67 30.51
N ASN A 471 10.46 -20.71 29.94
CA ASN A 471 11.02 -19.60 29.18
C ASN A 471 10.67 -18.30 29.90
N VAL A 472 11.66 -17.59 30.41
CA VAL A 472 11.47 -16.42 31.27
C VAL A 472 10.57 -15.39 30.58
N ASN A 473 9.54 -14.92 31.30
CA ASN A 473 8.51 -13.99 30.83
C ASN A 473 7.66 -14.47 29.65
N ARG A 474 7.66 -15.78 29.37
CA ARG A 474 6.85 -16.39 28.31
C ARG A 474 6.15 -17.66 28.75
N HIS A 475 6.89 -18.66 29.20
CA HIS A 475 6.36 -19.94 29.65
C HIS A 475 6.67 -20.13 31.14
N GLU A 476 5.74 -19.75 32.02
CA GLU A 476 5.86 -19.87 33.47
C GLU A 476 4.51 -20.24 34.09
N LEU A 477 4.53 -21.13 35.08
CA LEU A 477 3.31 -21.59 35.76
C LEU A 477 2.45 -20.46 36.34
N ARG A 478 3.06 -19.35 36.74
CA ARG A 478 2.35 -18.20 37.31
C ARG A 478 1.36 -17.54 36.35
N PHE A 479 1.47 -17.77 35.05
CA PHE A 479 0.58 -17.17 34.05
C PHE A 479 -0.76 -17.92 33.93
N VAL A 480 -0.86 -19.16 34.41
CA VAL A 480 -2.04 -20.00 34.18
C VAL A 480 -3.30 -19.59 34.94
N ASN A 481 -3.19 -18.63 35.86
CA ASN A 481 -4.33 -18.12 36.62
C ASN A 481 -4.18 -16.64 37.00
N ASP A 482 -3.43 -15.87 36.20
CA ASP A 482 -3.12 -14.47 36.50
C ASP A 482 -4.23 -13.50 36.04
N GLY A 483 -5.22 -14.01 35.30
CA GLY A 483 -6.33 -13.25 34.76
C GLY A 483 -5.99 -12.43 33.51
N ASN A 484 -4.80 -12.61 32.93
CA ASN A 484 -4.38 -12.05 31.65
C ASN A 484 -4.28 -13.19 30.63
N TYR A 485 -5.28 -13.29 29.75
CA TYR A 485 -5.32 -14.29 28.67
C TYR A 485 -5.32 -13.63 27.29
N GLY A 486 -5.19 -14.43 26.23
CA GLY A 486 -5.11 -13.97 24.84
C GLY A 486 -3.77 -13.30 24.50
N ASN A 487 -2.74 -13.53 25.31
CA ASN A 487 -1.42 -12.92 25.12
C ASN A 487 -0.35 -13.97 24.80
N SER A 488 0.93 -13.57 24.72
CA SER A 488 2.02 -14.48 24.35
C SER A 488 2.60 -15.29 25.52
N ARG A 489 1.98 -15.21 26.71
CA ARG A 489 2.41 -15.89 27.94
C ARG A 489 1.57 -17.14 28.17
N SER A 490 2.08 -18.07 28.98
CA SER A 490 1.44 -19.38 29.22
C SER A 490 2.24 -20.18 30.25
N TRP A 491 1.68 -21.31 30.69
CA TRP A 491 2.44 -22.46 31.19
C TRP A 491 2.76 -23.42 30.04
N MET A 492 3.95 -24.03 30.05
CA MET A 492 4.34 -25.07 29.11
C MET A 492 4.89 -26.30 29.83
N SER A 493 4.41 -27.48 29.45
CA SER A 493 4.88 -28.73 30.03
C SER A 493 6.32 -29.04 29.64
N ASN A 494 7.06 -29.71 30.52
CA ASN A 494 8.37 -30.30 30.21
C ASN A 494 8.29 -31.67 29.50
N ALA A 495 7.09 -32.23 29.34
CA ALA A 495 6.86 -33.43 28.57
C ALA A 495 6.49 -33.11 27.12
N VAL A 496 6.98 -33.93 26.18
CA VAL A 496 6.69 -33.79 24.74
C VAL A 496 5.21 -34.05 24.44
N GLU A 497 4.60 -35.01 25.15
CA GLU A 497 3.17 -35.28 25.09
C GLU A 497 2.60 -35.39 26.51
N GLY A 498 1.45 -34.75 26.71
CA GLY A 498 0.69 -34.80 27.95
C GLY A 498 1.28 -34.00 29.11
N GLY A 499 0.55 -33.93 30.21
CA GLY A 499 0.91 -33.12 31.38
C GLY A 499 -0.33 -32.71 32.15
N TRP A 500 -0.16 -32.04 33.28
CA TRP A 500 -1.30 -31.49 34.01
C TRP A 500 -0.97 -30.19 34.72
N VAL A 501 -2.00 -29.36 34.85
CA VAL A 501 -2.03 -28.19 35.74
C VAL A 501 -3.14 -28.42 36.75
N SER A 502 -2.91 -28.04 37.99
CA SER A 502 -3.86 -28.18 39.08
C SER A 502 -3.90 -26.90 39.90
N ILE A 503 -5.09 -26.36 40.15
CA ILE A 503 -5.29 -25.14 40.93
C ILE A 503 -6.02 -25.49 42.22
N GLU A 504 -5.41 -25.16 43.35
CA GLU A 504 -6.02 -25.23 44.67
C GLU A 504 -6.62 -23.86 45.03
N PHE A 505 -7.89 -23.84 45.40
CA PHE A 505 -8.64 -22.65 45.78
C PHE A 505 -8.38 -22.27 47.25
N ALA A 506 -8.63 -21.01 47.61
CA ALA A 506 -8.46 -20.53 48.98
C ALA A 506 -9.31 -21.30 50.02
N GLN A 507 -10.46 -21.81 49.60
CA GLN A 507 -11.39 -22.61 50.41
C GLN A 507 -12.19 -23.57 49.51
N PRO A 508 -12.89 -24.59 50.06
CA PRO A 508 -13.78 -25.43 49.27
C PRO A 508 -14.95 -24.64 48.68
N GLU A 509 -15.12 -24.72 47.37
CA GLU A 509 -16.13 -24.01 46.56
C GLU A 509 -17.03 -25.01 45.84
N GLU A 510 -18.27 -24.61 45.53
CA GLU A 510 -19.18 -25.38 44.67
C GLU A 510 -19.04 -24.89 43.23
N ILE A 511 -18.39 -25.69 42.38
CA ILE A 511 -17.99 -25.33 41.01
C ILE A 511 -18.78 -26.11 39.97
N ASP A 512 -19.00 -25.51 38.80
CA ASP A 512 -19.82 -26.11 37.74
C ASP A 512 -19.27 -25.92 36.31
N ARG A 513 -18.15 -25.20 36.13
CA ARG A 513 -17.49 -25.01 34.83
C ARG A 513 -16.03 -24.60 34.97
#